data_AF-A0A183D9E3-F1
#
_entry.id   AF-A0A183D9E3-F1
#
_cell.length_a   1.000
_cell.length_b   1.000
_cell.length_c   1.000
_cell.angle_alpha   90.00
_cell.angle_beta   90.00
_cell.angle_gamma   90.00
#
_symmetry.space_group_name_H-M   'P 1'
#
loop_
_entity.id
_entity.type
_entity.pdbx_description
1 polymer ?
#
loop_
_entity_poly.entity_id
_entity_poly.type
_entity_poly.pdbx_seq_one_letter_code
_entity_poly.pdbx_strand_id
1 'polypeptide(L)'
;LEKQMGNRPLEMMDRDRACVPKLQLEFMDTIALPVFEYLSQLLPESKSTYESMLFNRKCWQALGEILAEEDFPTLGLDYLRDSALEEQIGGCAQKRFN
;
A
#
# COMPACT_ATOMS: atom_id res chain seq x y z
N LEU A 1 5.83 -22.29 1.86
CA LEU A 1 6.94 -22.95 2.57
C LEU A 1 6.61 -23.19 4.04
N GLU A 2 6.48 -22.15 4.88
CA GLU A 2 6.19 -22.32 6.32
C GLU A 2 4.95 -23.18 6.60
N LYS A 3 3.81 -22.89 5.95
CA LYS A 3 2.57 -23.69 6.10
C LYS A 3 2.77 -25.16 5.69
N GLN A 4 3.53 -25.42 4.62
CA GLN A 4 3.81 -26.78 4.13
C GLN A 4 4.76 -27.55 5.06
N MET A 5 5.55 -26.83 5.85
CA MET A 5 6.42 -27.38 6.88
C MET A 5 5.73 -27.50 8.26
N GLY A 6 4.43 -27.17 8.35
CA GLY A 6 3.67 -27.20 9.60
C GLY A 6 3.87 -25.97 10.50
N ASN A 7 4.62 -24.96 10.04
CA ASN A 7 4.86 -23.73 10.78
C ASN A 7 3.75 -22.70 10.52
N ARG A 8 3.44 -21.88 11.52
CA ARG A 8 2.54 -20.74 11.37
C ARG A 8 3.33 -19.54 10.84
N PRO A 9 3.08 -19.06 9.61
CA PRO A 9 3.73 -17.87 9.09
C PRO A 9 3.35 -16.63 9.92
N LEU A 10 4.23 -15.62 9.92
CA LEU A 10 3.87 -14.28 10.36
C LEU A 10 2.68 -13.78 9.52
N GLU A 11 1.80 -12.98 10.12
CA GLU A 11 0.56 -12.56 9.46
C GLU A 11 0.82 -11.82 8.14
N MET A 12 1.86 -10.98 8.08
CA MET A 12 2.28 -10.31 6.84
C MET A 12 2.81 -11.26 5.76
N MET A 13 3.22 -12.47 6.14
CA MET A 13 3.71 -13.53 5.24
C MET A 13 2.59 -14.54 4.90
N ASP A 14 1.43 -14.41 5.53
CA ASP A 14 0.26 -15.25 5.28
C ASP A 14 -0.66 -14.61 4.25
N ARG A 15 -0.53 -15.02 2.99
CA ARG A 15 -1.36 -14.51 1.88
C ARG A 15 -2.87 -14.59 2.12
N ASP A 16 -3.34 -15.51 2.97
CA ASP A 16 -4.76 -15.74 3.22
C ASP A 16 -5.29 -14.83 4.35
N ARG A 17 -4.40 -14.12 5.05
CA ARG A 17 -4.73 -13.30 6.24
C ARG A 17 -4.12 -11.89 6.21
N ALA A 18 -3.13 -11.64 5.36
CA ALA A 18 -2.46 -10.36 5.28
C ALA A 18 -3.40 -9.25 4.79
N CYS A 19 -3.65 -8.24 5.63
CA CYS A 19 -4.27 -7.00 5.19
C CYS A 19 -3.20 -6.09 4.56
N VAL A 20 -2.95 -6.27 3.27
CA VAL A 20 -1.87 -5.57 2.56
C VAL A 20 -1.97 -4.04 2.65
N PRO A 21 -3.14 -3.39 2.48
CA PRO A 21 -3.23 -1.93 2.60
C PRO A 21 -2.78 -1.43 3.97
N LYS A 22 -3.21 -2.09 5.05
CA LYS A 22 -2.80 -1.75 6.41
C LYS A 22 -1.29 -1.88 6.60
N LEU A 23 -0.73 -3.01 6.15
CA LEU A 23 0.72 -3.28 6.27
C LEU A 23 1.56 -2.27 5.47
N GLN A 24 1.10 -1.90 4.27
CA GLN A 24 1.78 -0.91 3.44
C GLN A 24 1.70 0.48 4.04
N LEU A 25 0.54 0.91 4.56
CA LEU A 25 0.40 2.18 5.27
C LEU A 25 1.33 2.25 6.48
N GLU A 26 1.38 1.19 7.30
CA GLU A 26 2.29 1.12 8.45
C GLU A 26 3.75 1.21 8.02
N PHE A 27 4.17 0.45 7.00
CA PHE A 27 5.53 0.52 6.45
C PHE A 27 5.87 1.93 5.92
N MET A 28 4.95 2.55 5.19
CA MET A 28 5.17 3.87 4.61
C MET A 28 5.31 4.94 5.69
N ASP A 29 4.41 4.94 6.67
CA ASP A 29 4.38 5.96 7.73
C ASP A 29 5.55 5.83 8.69
N THR A 30 6.00 4.60 8.97
CA THR A 30 7.04 4.34 9.97
C THR A 30 8.46 4.25 9.40
N ILE A 31 8.60 3.87 8.12
CA ILE A 31 9.91 3.63 7.50
C ILE A 31 10.08 4.46 6.24
N ALA A 32 9.24 4.27 5.22
CA ALA A 32 9.55 4.77 3.89
C ALA A 32 9.50 6.31 3.83
N LEU A 33 8.41 6.93 4.28
CA LEU A 33 8.24 8.39 4.18
C LEU A 33 9.31 9.16 4.96
N PRO A 34 9.64 8.83 6.23
CA PRO A 34 10.74 9.50 6.93
C PRO A 34 12.07 9.41 6.19
N VAL A 35 12.41 8.23 5.65
CA VAL A 35 13.67 8.03 4.92
C VAL A 35 13.72 8.90 3.66
N PHE A 36 12.67 8.91 2.86
CA PHE A 36 12.64 9.69 1.62
C PHE A 36 12.46 11.19 1.86
N GLU A 37 11.80 11.59 2.96
CA GLU A 37 11.75 12.98 3.40
C GLU A 37 13.16 13.49 3.70
N TYR A 38 13.92 12.80 4.56
CA TYR A 38 15.29 13.20 4.87
C TYR A 38 16.19 13.19 3.64
N LEU A 39 16.05 12.19 2.77
CA LEU A 39 16.81 12.14 1.52
C LEU A 39 16.54 13.37 0.63
N SER A 40 15.27 13.80 0.54
CA SER A 40 14.88 14.99 -0.25
C SER A 40 15.45 16.30 0.28
N GLN A 41 15.71 16.38 1.58
CA GLN A 41 16.35 17.55 2.21
C GLN A 41 17.86 17.59 1.92
N LEU A 42 18.50 16.43 1.75
CA LEU A 42 19.93 16.31 1.47
C LEU A 42 20.24 16.38 -0.03
N LEU A 43 19.39 15.76 -0.85
CA LEU A 43 19.54 15.64 -2.30
C LEU A 43 18.25 16.16 -2.97
N PRO A 44 18.20 17.44 -3.37
CA PRO A 44 17.00 18.06 -3.95
C PRO A 44 16.44 17.30 -5.16
N GLU A 45 17.29 16.61 -5.91
CA GLU A 45 16.92 15.77 -7.05
C GLU A 45 16.01 14.59 -6.66
N SER A 46 16.03 14.18 -5.39
CA SER A 46 15.17 13.11 -4.87
C SER A 46 13.79 13.59 -4.41
N LYS A 47 13.50 14.89 -4.49
CA LYS A 47 12.20 15.47 -4.09
C LYS A 47 11.03 14.85 -4.85
N SER A 48 11.17 14.64 -6.15
CA SER A 48 10.13 13.98 -6.96
C SER A 48 9.84 12.55 -6.49
N THR A 49 10.86 11.83 -6.02
CA THR A 49 10.71 10.50 -5.42
C THR A 49 9.94 10.56 -4.12
N TYR A 50 10.23 11.53 -3.24
CA TYR A 50 9.47 11.73 -2.00
C TYR A 50 8.01 12.07 -2.28
N GLU A 51 7.73 12.97 -3.23
CA GLU A 51 6.37 13.30 -3.67
C GLU A 51 5.64 12.08 -4.24
N SER A 52 6.33 11.24 -5.01
CA SER A 52 5.79 9.98 -5.51
C SER A 52 5.46 9.01 -4.37
N MET A 53 6.29 8.94 -3.32
CA MET A 53 6.00 8.13 -2.13
C MET A 53 4.77 8.64 -1.38
N LEU A 54 4.62 9.97 -1.25
CA LEU A 54 3.41 10.57 -0.65
C LEU A 54 2.16 10.22 -1.46
N PHE A 55 2.25 10.24 -2.80
CA PHE A 55 1.15 9.83 -3.66
C PHE A 55 0.82 8.34 -3.50
N ASN A 56 1.84 7.47 -3.53
CA ASN A 56 1.65 6.02 -3.33
C ASN A 56 0.97 5.72 -1.99
N ARG A 57 1.30 6.45 -0.92
CA ARG A 57 0.64 6.32 0.39
C ARG A 57 -0.86 6.63 0.29
N LYS A 58 -1.24 7.66 -0.46
CA LYS A 58 -2.65 8.00 -0.72
C LYS A 58 -3.35 6.89 -1.51
N CYS A 59 -2.67 6.29 -2.49
CA CYS A 59 -3.23 5.15 -3.23
C CYS A 59 -3.49 3.95 -2.32
N TRP A 60 -2.57 3.61 -1.42
CA TRP A 60 -2.79 2.54 -0.43
C TRP A 60 -3.93 2.85 0.54
N GLN A 61 -4.08 4.11 0.95
CA GLN A 61 -5.21 4.54 1.76
C GLN A 61 -6.54 4.39 1.00
N ALA A 62 -6.60 4.87 -0.25
CA ALA A 62 -7.79 4.77 -1.09
C ALA A 62 -8.19 3.31 -1.35
N LEU A 63 -7.21 2.43 -1.61
CA LEU A 63 -7.47 1.00 -1.74
C LEU A 63 -8.06 0.40 -0.47
N GLY A 64 -7.52 0.75 0.71
CA GLY A 64 -8.06 0.28 1.99
C GLY A 64 -9.51 0.70 2.23
N GLU A 65 -9.88 1.91 1.81
CA GLU A 65 -11.24 2.43 1.90
C GLU A 65 -12.19 1.72 0.92
N ILE A 66 -11.79 1.56 -0.36
CA ILE A 66 -12.59 0.86 -1.38
C ILE A 66 -12.88 -0.58 -0.95
N LEU A 67 -11.87 -1.30 -0.45
CA LEU A 67 -12.04 -2.68 0.01
C LEU A 67 -13.00 -2.79 1.21
N ALA A 68 -13.07 -1.75 2.05
CA ALA A 68 -13.98 -1.71 3.19
C ALA A 68 -15.42 -1.35 2.79
N GLU A 69 -15.61 -0.55 1.73
CA GLU A 69 -16.92 -0.11 1.25
C GLU A 69 -17.64 -1.17 0.41
N GLU A 70 -16.91 -1.92 -0.43
CA GLU A 70 -17.53 -2.80 -1.44
C GLU A 70 -17.66 -4.29 -1.04
N ASP A 71 -17.42 -4.63 0.24
CA ASP A 71 -17.37 -6.02 0.75
C ASP A 71 -16.59 -6.96 -0.20
N PHE A 72 -15.47 -6.42 -0.72
CA PHE A 72 -14.67 -7.07 -1.74
C PHE A 72 -14.26 -8.44 -1.22
N PRO A 73 -14.26 -9.50 -2.04
CA PRO A 73 -13.77 -10.81 -1.60
C PRO A 73 -12.27 -10.70 -1.30
N THR A 74 -11.91 -10.41 -0.05
CA THR A 74 -10.52 -10.26 0.42
C THR A 74 -9.82 -11.62 0.59
N LEU A 75 -10.33 -12.67 -0.04
CA LEU A 75 -9.75 -14.00 0.07
C LEU A 75 -8.53 -14.07 -0.85
N GLY A 76 -7.35 -13.84 -0.27
CA GLY A 76 -6.09 -13.81 -1.01
C GLY A 76 -5.74 -12.43 -1.56
N LEU A 77 -4.83 -12.40 -2.54
CA LEU A 77 -4.17 -11.19 -3.02
C LEU A 77 -4.49 -10.88 -4.50
N ASP A 78 -5.49 -11.53 -5.08
CA ASP A 78 -5.78 -11.43 -6.52
C ASP A 78 -6.26 -10.04 -6.94
N TYR A 79 -6.93 -9.31 -6.03
CA TYR A 79 -7.36 -7.93 -6.24
C TYR A 79 -6.17 -6.97 -6.52
N LEU A 80 -4.94 -7.31 -6.12
CA LEU A 80 -3.75 -6.52 -6.43
C LEU A 80 -3.38 -6.56 -7.93
N ARG A 81 -4.02 -7.43 -8.72
CA ARG A 81 -3.82 -7.55 -10.17
C ARG A 81 -4.95 -6.92 -10.98
N ASP A 82 -5.94 -6.33 -10.31
CA ASP A 82 -7.10 -5.75 -10.96
C ASP A 82 -6.79 -4.33 -11.48
N SER A 83 -6.68 -4.19 -12.81
CA SER A 83 -6.41 -2.91 -13.46
C SER A 83 -7.57 -1.91 -13.37
N ALA A 84 -8.81 -2.38 -13.27
CA ALA A 84 -9.97 -1.49 -13.08
C ALA A 84 -9.96 -0.89 -11.67
N LEU A 85 -9.60 -1.71 -10.67
CA LEU A 85 -9.37 -1.25 -9.31
C LEU A 85 -8.22 -0.25 -9.24
N GLU A 86 -7.12 -0.49 -9.95
CA GLU A 86 -5.99 0.45 -10.04
C GLU A 86 -6.40 1.81 -10.62
N GLU A 87 -7.22 1.83 -11.68
CA GLU A 87 -7.75 3.07 -12.26
C GLU A 87 -8.66 3.82 -11.28
N GLN A 88 -9.54 3.10 -10.56
CA GLN A 88 -10.40 3.67 -9.52
C GLN A 88 -9.59 4.29 -8.37
N ILE A 89 -8.53 3.62 -7.92
CA ILE A 89 -7.61 4.13 -6.90
C ILE A 89 -6.94 5.42 -7.38
N GLY A 90 -6.42 5.43 -8.61
CA GLY A 90 -5.79 6.63 -9.19
C GLY A 90 -6.76 7.81 -9.23
N GLY A 91 -8.00 7.59 -9.64
CA GLY A 91 -9.05 8.61 -9.61
C GLY A 91 -9.38 9.12 -8.20
N CYS A 92 -9.44 8.25 -7.20
CA CYS A 92 -9.72 8.62 -5.81
C CYS A 92 -8.56 9.39 -5.16
N ALA A 93 -7.32 8.92 -5.36
CA ALA A 93 -6.11 9.54 -4.85
C ALA A 93 -5.88 10.95 -5.46
N GLN A 94 -6.18 11.12 -6.75
CA GLN A 94 -6.03 12.41 -7.44
C GLN A 94 -7.09 13.44 -7.03
N LYS A 95 -8.35 13.04 -6.83
CA LYS A 95 -9.43 13.93 -6.36
C LYS A 95 -9.15 14.55 -4.98
N ARG A 96 -8.34 13.88 -4.17
CA ARG A 96 -7.91 14.35 -2.84
C ARG A 96 -6.62 15.19 -2.87
N PHE A 97 -6.10 15.48 -4.06
CA PHE A 97 -4.90 16.31 -4.27
C PHE A 97 -5.26 17.78 -4.59
N ASN A 98 -6.51 18.05 -5.00
CA ASN A 98 -7.06 19.37 -5.29
C ASN A 98 -8.03 19.81 -4.20
#